data_AF-A0A7V1SLI7-F1
#
_entry.id   AF-A0A7V1SLI7-F1
#
_cell.length_a   1.000
_cell.length_b   1.000
_cell.length_c   1.000
_cell.angle_alpha   90.00
_cell.angle_beta   90.00
_cell.angle_gamma   90.00
#
_symmetry.space_group_name_H-M   'P 1'
#
loop_
_entity.id
_entity.type
_entity.pdbx_description
1 polymer ?
#
loop_
_entity_poly.entity_id
_entity_poly.type
_entity_poly.pdbx_seq_one_letter_code
_entity_poly.pdbx_strand_id
1 'polypeptide(L)'
;AFLQSVPDSFLRELFVDFRHRFTSGEEVALLLSGVKRVINRYGSLGACFLESYKSCDDTILPTLISFVDALSLPFEGRSNSLISRPQKGSACKKLNLFLRWMVREDGVDPGGWNQVPPSKLIIPLDTHMHQIAIRLGFTINRCATMKTALEITRAFRKIDPGDPVRYDFALTRMGIRKDMPDFAKKMLDFI
;
A
#
# COMPACT_ATOMS: atom_id res chain seq x y z
N ALA A 1 5.66 21.37 10.97
CA ALA A 1 6.89 22.14 10.60
C ALA A 1 6.97 22.31 9.08
N PHE A 2 8.14 22.15 8.43
CA PHE A 2 8.44 22.51 7.03
C PHE A 2 7.26 22.50 6.03
N LEU A 3 6.64 21.33 5.81
CA LEU A 3 5.61 21.17 4.78
C LEU A 3 4.36 22.05 5.01
N GLN A 4 4.10 22.46 6.24
CA GLN A 4 2.97 23.31 6.60
C GLN A 4 3.29 24.80 6.45
N SER A 5 4.57 25.19 6.55
CA SER A 5 5.03 26.58 6.48
C SER A 5 5.38 27.05 5.06
N VAL A 6 5.66 26.15 4.12
CA VAL A 6 5.97 26.52 2.72
C VAL A 6 4.70 26.60 1.85
N PRO A 7 4.59 27.56 0.91
CA PRO A 7 3.49 27.59 -0.06
C PRO A 7 3.65 26.52 -1.14
N ASP A 8 2.54 26.18 -1.81
CA ASP A 8 2.51 25.14 -2.85
C ASP A 8 3.28 25.53 -4.12
N SER A 9 3.47 26.83 -4.36
CA SER A 9 4.38 27.35 -5.40
C SER A 9 5.84 26.98 -5.12
N PHE A 10 6.31 27.18 -3.89
CA PHE A 10 7.66 26.82 -3.47
C PHE A 10 7.93 25.31 -3.59
N LEU A 11 6.92 24.46 -3.36
CA LEU A 11 7.05 23.02 -3.62
C LEU A 11 7.26 22.70 -5.11
N ARG A 12 6.62 23.44 -6.02
CA ARG A 12 6.82 23.24 -7.47
C ARG A 12 8.19 23.75 -7.93
N GLU A 13 8.64 24.88 -7.38
CA GLU A 13 9.97 25.46 -7.63
C GLU A 13 11.09 24.55 -7.12
N LEU A 14 11.02 24.09 -5.86
CA LEU A 14 12.00 23.20 -5.22
C LEU A 14 12.24 21.88 -5.99
N PHE A 15 11.24 21.42 -6.74
CA PHE A 15 11.31 20.19 -7.53
C PHE A 15 11.30 20.42 -9.05
N VAL A 16 11.49 21.64 -9.55
CA VAL A 16 11.33 21.95 -10.99
C VAL A 16 12.21 21.09 -11.91
N ASP A 17 13.48 20.91 -11.54
CA ASP A 17 14.45 20.07 -12.27
C ASP A 17 14.45 18.60 -11.82
N PHE A 18 13.62 18.21 -10.84
CA PHE A 18 13.62 16.86 -10.31
C PHE A 18 12.99 15.87 -11.29
N ARG A 19 13.72 14.80 -11.61
CA ARG A 19 13.19 13.64 -12.32
C ARG A 19 13.90 12.36 -11.90
N HIS A 20 13.13 11.32 -11.56
CA HIS A 20 13.68 9.98 -11.35
C HIS A 20 12.91 8.94 -12.17
N ARG A 21 13.55 8.41 -13.22
CA ARG A 21 12.95 7.50 -14.21
C ARG A 21 11.67 8.11 -14.81
N PHE A 22 10.51 7.62 -14.37
CA PHE A 22 9.18 8.01 -14.83
C PHE A 22 8.50 9.05 -13.93
N THR A 23 9.01 9.26 -12.71
CA THR A 23 8.44 10.23 -11.77
C THR A 23 9.02 11.62 -11.98
N SER A 24 8.16 12.63 -12.14
CA SER A 24 8.54 14.04 -12.24
C SER A 24 8.50 14.76 -10.88
N GLY A 25 9.16 15.90 -10.80
CA GLY A 25 9.07 16.81 -9.68
C GLY A 25 7.67 17.40 -9.46
N GLU A 26 6.88 17.57 -10.53
CA GLU A 26 5.47 17.95 -10.41
C GLU A 26 4.67 16.90 -9.63
N GLU A 27 4.87 15.60 -9.89
CA GLU A 27 4.21 14.53 -9.13
C GLU A 27 4.62 14.49 -7.66
N VAL A 28 5.88 14.81 -7.36
CA VAL A 28 6.38 14.95 -5.98
C VAL A 28 5.75 16.16 -5.29
N ALA A 29 5.77 17.33 -5.95
CA ALA A 29 5.15 18.56 -5.43
C ALA A 29 3.65 18.39 -5.20
N LEU A 30 2.91 17.78 -6.14
CA LEU A 30 1.48 17.48 -6.01
C LEU A 30 1.19 16.51 -4.86
N LEU A 31 2.00 15.46 -4.69
CA LEU A 31 1.88 14.55 -3.54
C LEU A 31 2.09 15.30 -2.22
N LEU A 32 3.12 16.15 -2.15
CA LEU A 32 3.41 16.94 -0.96
C LEU A 32 2.30 17.96 -0.65
N SER A 33 1.72 18.61 -1.66
CA SER A 33 0.49 19.42 -1.53
C SER A 33 -0.68 18.58 -0.97
N GLY A 34 -0.85 17.34 -1.44
CA GLY A 34 -1.85 16.40 -0.93
C GLY A 34 -1.66 16.10 0.56
N VAL A 35 -0.45 15.70 0.94
CA VAL A 35 -0.06 15.41 2.34
C VAL A 35 -0.19 16.66 3.22
N LYS A 36 0.25 17.83 2.74
CA LYS A 36 0.10 19.14 3.41
C LYS A 36 -1.37 19.44 3.72
N ARG A 37 -2.23 19.34 2.71
CA ARG A 37 -3.68 19.58 2.83
C ARG A 37 -4.32 18.62 3.82
N VAL A 38 -3.92 17.35 3.79
CA VAL A 38 -4.42 16.32 4.73
C VAL A 38 -3.99 16.64 6.17
N ILE A 39 -2.70 16.90 6.41
CA ILE A 39 -2.19 17.27 7.74
C ILE A 39 -2.88 18.53 8.27
N ASN A 40 -3.06 19.56 7.45
CA ASN A 40 -3.71 20.80 7.88
C ASN A 40 -5.23 20.66 8.12
N ARG A 41 -5.90 19.66 7.55
CA ARG A 41 -7.35 19.41 7.79
C ARG A 41 -7.62 18.43 8.93
N TYR A 42 -6.80 17.39 9.08
CA TYR A 42 -7.05 16.26 9.99
C TYR A 42 -5.99 16.12 11.09
N GLY A 43 -5.00 17.01 11.15
CA GLY A 43 -3.86 16.92 12.06
C GLY A 43 -2.80 15.89 11.66
N SER A 44 -3.20 14.75 11.08
CA SER A 44 -2.28 13.72 10.58
C SER A 44 -2.85 12.89 9.43
N LEU A 45 -1.98 12.13 8.75
CA LEU A 45 -2.37 11.11 7.78
C LEU A 45 -3.25 10.01 8.42
N GLY A 46 -2.94 9.60 9.65
CA GLY A 46 -3.67 8.54 10.37
C GLY A 46 -5.09 8.95 10.72
N ALA A 47 -5.27 10.18 11.23
CA ALA A 47 -6.59 10.73 11.49
C ALA A 47 -7.45 10.85 10.20
N CYS A 48 -6.84 11.30 9.08
CA CYS A 48 -7.52 11.33 7.78
C CYS A 48 -7.91 9.95 7.25
N PHE A 49 -7.13 8.91 7.57
CA PHE A 49 -7.48 7.53 7.24
C PHE A 49 -8.66 7.06 8.10
N LEU A 50 -8.58 7.30 9.42
CA LEU A 50 -9.57 6.86 10.40
C LEU A 50 -10.95 7.54 10.25
N GLU A 51 -11.00 8.78 9.73
CA GLU A 51 -12.23 9.49 9.33
C GLU A 51 -13.16 8.64 8.45
N SER A 52 -12.60 7.72 7.64
CA SER A 52 -13.34 6.80 6.78
C SER A 52 -13.15 5.32 7.15
N TYR A 53 -12.66 5.04 8.36
CA TYR A 53 -12.51 3.66 8.84
C TYR A 53 -13.79 3.17 9.51
N LYS A 54 -14.21 1.95 9.15
CA LYS A 54 -15.38 1.28 9.74
C LYS A 54 -15.01 -0.15 10.12
N SER A 55 -15.24 -0.51 11.37
CA SER A 55 -14.96 -1.87 11.89
C SER A 55 -15.80 -2.96 11.22
N CYS A 56 -16.93 -2.62 10.59
CA CYS A 56 -17.78 -3.55 9.85
C CYS A 56 -17.29 -3.89 8.42
N ASP A 57 -16.40 -3.11 7.81
CA ASP A 57 -15.91 -3.38 6.45
C ASP A 57 -14.97 -4.62 6.42
N ASP A 58 -15.08 -5.50 5.42
CA ASP A 58 -14.28 -6.74 5.28
C ASP A 58 -12.76 -6.47 5.26
N THR A 59 -12.35 -5.35 4.66
CA THR A 59 -10.96 -4.91 4.51
C THR A 59 -10.91 -3.38 4.49
N ILE A 60 -9.71 -2.81 4.60
CA ILE A 60 -9.47 -1.37 4.49
C ILE A 60 -9.75 -0.75 3.10
N LEU A 61 -10.29 -1.49 2.11
CA LEU A 61 -10.46 -0.98 0.75
C LEU A 61 -11.35 0.28 0.66
N PRO A 62 -12.51 0.39 1.33
CA PRO A 62 -13.32 1.61 1.28
C PRO A 62 -12.58 2.81 1.89
N THR A 63 -11.92 2.59 3.02
CA THR A 63 -11.09 3.59 3.72
C THR A 63 -9.90 4.06 2.87
N LEU A 64 -9.21 3.12 2.21
CA LEU A 64 -8.11 3.39 1.28
C LEU A 64 -8.57 4.24 0.10
N ILE A 65 -9.78 3.99 -0.43
CA ILE A 65 -10.38 4.81 -1.49
C ILE A 65 -10.56 6.25 -1.00
N SER A 66 -11.24 6.47 0.13
CA SER A 66 -11.45 7.81 0.70
C SER A 66 -10.13 8.54 1.00
N PHE A 67 -9.14 7.84 1.56
CA PHE A 67 -7.82 8.39 1.89
C PHE A 67 -7.04 8.79 0.63
N VAL A 68 -7.04 7.94 -0.40
CA VAL A 68 -6.44 8.25 -1.70
C VAL A 68 -7.13 9.43 -2.37
N ASP A 69 -8.46 9.49 -2.31
CA ASP A 69 -9.22 10.58 -2.89
C ASP A 69 -8.94 11.90 -2.15
N ALA A 70 -8.85 11.89 -0.81
CA ALA A 70 -8.49 13.05 0.01
C ALA A 70 -7.05 13.56 -0.25
N LEU A 71 -6.07 12.66 -0.43
CA LEU A 71 -4.71 12.99 -0.85
C LEU A 71 -4.64 13.53 -2.28
N SER A 72 -5.49 13.01 -3.18
CA SER A 72 -5.47 13.34 -4.61
C SER A 72 -6.17 14.65 -4.97
N LEU A 73 -6.78 15.35 -4.01
CA LEU A 73 -7.56 16.58 -4.28
C LEU A 73 -6.75 17.67 -5.02
N PRO A 74 -5.48 17.98 -4.65
CA PRO A 74 -4.66 18.95 -5.38
C PRO A 74 -4.23 18.50 -6.78
N PHE A 75 -4.49 17.25 -7.19
CA PHE A 75 -4.05 16.75 -8.49
C PHE A 75 -4.93 17.30 -9.64
N GLU A 76 -6.10 17.89 -9.35
CA GLU A 76 -6.97 18.52 -10.36
C GLU A 76 -7.35 17.53 -11.49
N GLY A 77 -7.57 16.25 -11.13
CA GLY A 77 -7.89 15.16 -12.05
C GLY A 77 -6.67 14.48 -12.71
N ARG A 78 -5.47 15.08 -12.66
CA ARG A 78 -4.23 14.49 -13.19
C ARG A 78 -3.92 13.14 -12.55
N SER A 79 -3.25 12.28 -13.32
CA SER A 79 -2.64 11.04 -12.82
C SER A 79 -1.34 11.35 -12.07
N ASN A 80 -1.10 10.64 -10.97
CA ASN A 80 0.16 10.67 -10.24
C ASN A 80 0.62 9.22 -9.99
N SER A 81 1.82 8.87 -10.49
CA SER A 81 2.43 7.54 -10.42
C SER A 81 2.80 7.11 -9.00
N LEU A 82 2.88 8.05 -8.04
CA LEU A 82 3.13 7.78 -6.63
C LEU A 82 1.88 7.24 -5.93
N ILE A 83 0.68 7.72 -6.29
CA ILE A 83 -0.60 7.37 -5.66
C ILE A 83 -1.52 6.63 -6.65
N SER A 84 -1.39 5.30 -6.66
CA SER A 84 -2.25 4.38 -7.40
C SER A 84 -3.67 4.32 -6.83
N ARG A 85 -4.70 4.51 -7.68
CA ARG A 85 -6.12 4.41 -7.29
C ARG A 85 -6.68 2.99 -7.53
N PRO A 86 -7.34 2.34 -6.56
CA PRO A 86 -7.96 1.01 -6.76
C PRO A 86 -9.00 0.99 -7.89
N GLN A 87 -9.77 2.08 -8.04
CA GLN A 87 -10.79 2.24 -9.08
C GLN A 87 -10.21 2.26 -10.51
N LYS A 88 -8.89 2.48 -10.66
CA LYS A 88 -8.16 2.38 -11.94
C LYS A 88 -7.48 1.01 -12.13
N GLY A 89 -8.00 -0.04 -11.48
CA GLY A 89 -7.60 -1.44 -11.68
C GLY A 89 -6.31 -1.89 -10.97
N SER A 90 -5.54 -0.96 -10.40
CA SER A 90 -4.27 -1.26 -9.72
C SER A 90 -4.46 -2.11 -8.46
N ALA A 91 -3.53 -3.03 -8.18
CA ALA A 91 -3.42 -3.69 -6.88
C ALA A 91 -2.92 -2.76 -5.74
N CYS A 92 -2.54 -1.52 -6.06
CA CYS A 92 -2.14 -0.49 -5.09
C CYS A 92 -0.99 -0.88 -4.14
N LYS A 93 -0.06 -1.74 -4.59
CA LYS A 93 1.07 -2.29 -3.80
C LYS A 93 1.77 -1.26 -2.89
N LYS A 94 2.06 -0.06 -3.40
CA LYS A 94 2.72 1.02 -2.64
C LYS A 94 1.92 1.42 -1.39
N LEU A 95 0.61 1.57 -1.53
CA LEU A 95 -0.29 2.00 -0.48
C LEU A 95 -0.62 0.85 0.49
N ASN A 96 -0.80 -0.37 -0.02
CA ASN A 96 -0.96 -1.56 0.81
C ASN A 96 0.30 -1.78 1.69
N LEU A 97 1.50 -1.57 1.14
CA LEU A 97 2.76 -1.68 1.88
C LEU A 97 2.93 -0.55 2.91
N PHE A 98 2.59 0.69 2.55
CA PHE A 98 2.55 1.80 3.49
C PHE A 98 1.58 1.53 4.66
N LEU A 99 0.36 1.07 4.37
CA LEU A 99 -0.60 0.70 5.42
C LEU A 99 -0.13 -0.48 6.25
N ARG A 100 0.57 -1.47 5.66
CA ARG A 100 1.24 -2.55 6.40
C ARG A 100 2.19 -1.97 7.44
N TRP A 101 3.08 -1.06 7.03
CA TRP A 101 4.06 -0.40 7.90
C TRP A 101 3.43 0.47 9.00
N MET A 102 2.35 1.19 8.72
CA MET A 102 1.71 2.03 9.73
C MET A 102 0.84 1.25 10.74
N VAL A 103 0.26 0.12 10.31
CA VAL A 103 -0.76 -0.61 11.10
C VAL A 103 -0.18 -1.82 11.85
N ARG A 104 0.84 -2.49 11.30
CA ARG A 104 1.52 -3.61 11.98
C ARG A 104 2.74 -3.09 12.73
N GLU A 105 2.95 -3.65 13.92
CA GLU A 105 4.03 -3.30 14.83
C GLU A 105 4.74 -4.59 15.24
N ASP A 106 5.92 -4.85 14.68
CA ASP A 106 6.72 -6.05 14.95
C ASP A 106 8.23 -5.78 14.68
N GLY A 107 9.05 -6.83 14.59
CA GLY A 107 10.49 -6.70 14.28
C GLY A 107 10.83 -6.27 12.84
N VAL A 108 9.83 -5.91 12.03
CA VAL A 108 9.95 -5.49 10.63
C VAL A 108 9.13 -4.22 10.36
N ASP A 109 7.91 -4.15 10.88
CA ASP A 109 6.96 -3.04 10.63
C ASP A 109 6.86 -2.11 11.85
N PRO A 110 6.97 -0.77 11.67
CA PRO A 110 7.15 0.19 12.77
C PRO A 110 5.87 0.62 13.49
N GLY A 111 4.68 0.33 12.96
CA GLY A 111 3.40 0.57 13.63
C GLY A 111 2.99 2.03 13.81
N GLY A 112 2.28 2.29 14.92
CA GLY A 112 1.76 3.59 15.31
C GLY A 112 0.29 3.89 14.96
N TRP A 113 -0.36 3.15 14.05
CA TRP A 113 -1.80 3.28 13.74
C TRP A 113 -2.64 2.14 14.35
N ASN A 114 -2.45 1.91 15.65
CA ASN A 114 -3.06 0.80 16.42
C ASN A 114 -4.61 0.78 16.48
N GLN A 115 -5.30 1.79 15.93
CA GLN A 115 -6.77 1.83 15.83
C GLN A 115 -7.34 0.95 14.69
N VAL A 116 -6.48 0.43 13.81
CA VAL A 116 -6.84 -0.54 12.76
C VAL A 116 -6.21 -1.90 13.09
N PRO A 117 -6.95 -3.02 13.07
CA PRO A 117 -6.35 -4.33 13.28
C PRO A 117 -5.75 -4.91 11.98
N PRO A 118 -4.61 -5.63 12.02
CA PRO A 118 -3.96 -6.19 10.84
C PRO A 118 -4.86 -7.09 9.97
N SER A 119 -5.86 -7.75 10.56
CA SER A 119 -6.85 -8.59 9.88
C SER A 119 -7.65 -7.90 8.77
N LYS A 120 -7.71 -6.55 8.79
CA LYS A 120 -8.37 -5.71 7.78
C LYS A 120 -7.44 -5.32 6.62
N LEU A 121 -6.13 -5.52 6.74
CA LEU A 121 -5.16 -5.14 5.71
C LEU A 121 -5.31 -6.00 4.45
N ILE A 122 -4.75 -5.50 3.35
CA ILE A 122 -4.74 -6.15 2.03
C ILE A 122 -3.28 -6.34 1.61
N ILE A 123 -2.95 -7.51 1.08
CA ILE A 123 -1.56 -7.86 0.77
C ILE A 123 -0.92 -6.88 -0.22
N PRO A 124 0.35 -6.45 -0.04
CA PRO A 124 1.07 -5.60 -0.98
C PRO A 124 1.54 -6.39 -2.22
N LEU A 125 0.57 -6.76 -3.07
CA LEU A 125 0.76 -7.64 -4.22
C LEU A 125 1.74 -7.06 -5.26
N ASP A 126 2.91 -7.68 -5.39
CA ASP A 126 3.87 -7.45 -6.47
C ASP A 126 4.13 -8.72 -7.29
N THR A 127 5.05 -8.66 -8.26
CA THR A 127 5.39 -9.76 -9.15
C THR A 127 5.88 -11.01 -8.42
N HIS A 128 6.65 -10.89 -7.33
CA HIS A 128 7.14 -12.04 -6.58
C HIS A 128 6.02 -12.63 -5.72
N MET A 129 5.26 -11.77 -5.02
CA MET A 129 4.14 -12.22 -4.19
C MET A 129 3.04 -12.89 -5.05
N HIS A 130 2.79 -12.35 -6.24
CA HIS A 130 1.82 -12.88 -7.19
C HIS A 130 2.27 -14.21 -7.80
N GLN A 131 3.53 -14.35 -8.20
CA GLN A 131 4.09 -15.63 -8.66
C GLN A 131 4.01 -16.71 -7.58
N ILE A 132 4.35 -16.37 -6.32
CA ILE A 132 4.23 -17.30 -5.19
C ILE A 132 2.76 -17.68 -4.97
N ALA A 133 1.84 -16.71 -4.93
CA ALA A 133 0.42 -16.97 -4.74
C ALA A 133 -0.20 -17.86 -5.85
N ILE A 134 0.26 -17.73 -7.11
CA ILE A 134 -0.13 -18.64 -8.20
C ILE A 134 0.42 -20.06 -7.93
N ARG A 135 1.69 -20.20 -7.54
CA ARG A 135 2.31 -21.51 -7.22
C ARG A 135 1.65 -22.19 -6.02
N LEU A 136 1.10 -21.42 -5.07
CA LEU A 136 0.35 -21.90 -3.91
C LEU A 136 -1.15 -22.14 -4.20
N GLY A 137 -1.62 -21.93 -5.44
CA GLY A 137 -3.03 -22.09 -5.81
C GLY A 137 -3.98 -21.05 -5.21
N PHE A 138 -3.46 -19.96 -4.63
CA PHE A 138 -4.25 -18.89 -3.99
C PHE A 138 -4.94 -17.96 -5.00
N THR A 139 -4.52 -17.97 -6.26
CA THR A 139 -5.22 -17.35 -7.38
C THR A 139 -4.80 -18.00 -8.70
N ILE A 140 -5.72 -18.07 -9.68
CA ILE A 140 -5.41 -18.40 -11.08
C ILE A 140 -5.31 -17.15 -11.97
N ASN A 141 -5.58 -15.96 -11.43
CA ASN A 141 -5.63 -14.72 -12.18
C ASN A 141 -4.22 -14.24 -12.54
N ARG A 142 -3.95 -14.04 -13.85
CA ARG A 142 -2.65 -13.59 -14.36
C ARG A 142 -2.40 -12.09 -14.23
N CYS A 143 -3.39 -11.29 -13.83
CA CYS A 143 -3.26 -9.84 -13.66
C CYS A 143 -3.16 -9.44 -12.18
N ALA A 144 -2.18 -8.62 -11.81
CA ALA A 144 -2.01 -8.07 -10.46
C ALA A 144 -2.98 -6.89 -10.22
N THR A 145 -4.24 -7.21 -9.87
CA THR A 145 -5.32 -6.24 -9.62
C THR A 145 -5.71 -6.19 -8.15
N MET A 146 -6.50 -5.19 -7.73
CA MET A 146 -7.07 -5.18 -6.37
C MET A 146 -7.94 -6.41 -6.08
N LYS A 147 -8.68 -6.92 -7.08
CA LYS A 147 -9.44 -8.18 -6.94
C LYS A 147 -8.51 -9.35 -6.60
N THR A 148 -7.38 -9.45 -7.29
CA THR A 148 -6.33 -10.46 -7.07
C THR A 148 -5.69 -10.32 -5.68
N ALA A 149 -5.41 -9.09 -5.24
CA ALA A 149 -4.87 -8.82 -3.91
C ALA A 149 -5.86 -9.25 -2.81
N LEU A 150 -7.16 -8.97 -2.97
CA LEU A 150 -8.21 -9.43 -2.05
C LEU A 150 -8.37 -10.96 -2.03
N GLU A 151 -8.30 -11.62 -3.19
CA GLU A 151 -8.36 -13.08 -3.33
C GLU A 151 -7.21 -13.75 -2.53
N ILE A 152 -5.98 -13.29 -2.75
CA ILE A 152 -4.78 -13.77 -2.06
C ILE A 152 -4.84 -13.45 -0.54
N THR A 153 -5.32 -12.26 -0.17
CA THR A 153 -5.52 -11.88 1.25
C THR A 153 -6.50 -12.83 1.94
N ARG A 154 -7.59 -13.22 1.26
CA ARG A 154 -8.55 -14.22 1.80
C ARG A 154 -7.97 -15.63 1.89
N ALA A 155 -7.00 -15.99 1.04
CA ALA A 155 -6.28 -17.26 1.17
C ALA A 155 -5.38 -17.25 2.42
N PHE A 156 -4.55 -16.22 2.62
CA PHE A 156 -3.72 -16.09 3.82
C PHE A 156 -4.54 -15.95 5.12
N ARG A 157 -5.73 -15.32 5.06
CA ARG A 157 -6.67 -15.22 6.19
C ARG A 157 -7.19 -16.59 6.68
N LYS A 158 -7.08 -17.66 5.87
CA LYS A 158 -7.37 -19.03 6.33
C LYS A 158 -6.25 -19.64 7.17
N ILE A 159 -5.04 -19.08 7.09
CA ILE A 159 -3.83 -19.55 7.78
C ILE A 159 -3.61 -18.71 9.05
N ASP A 160 -3.67 -17.38 8.91
CA ASP A 160 -3.68 -16.44 10.03
C ASP A 160 -4.83 -15.42 9.84
N PRO A 161 -5.96 -15.61 10.55
CA PRO A 161 -7.09 -14.66 10.51
C PRO A 161 -6.78 -13.31 11.16
N GLY A 162 -5.81 -13.26 12.07
CA GLY A 162 -5.42 -12.06 12.80
C GLY A 162 -4.50 -11.14 12.01
N ASP A 163 -3.59 -11.73 11.23
CA ASP A 163 -2.60 -11.02 10.42
C ASP A 163 -2.34 -11.71 9.04
N PRO A 164 -3.25 -11.55 8.07
CA PRO A 164 -3.16 -12.16 6.75
C PRO A 164 -2.08 -11.53 5.85
N VAL A 165 -1.34 -10.51 6.31
CA VAL A 165 -0.31 -9.79 5.54
C VAL A 165 1.08 -9.84 6.17
N ARG A 166 1.29 -10.73 7.16
CA ARG A 166 2.62 -11.02 7.72
C ARG A 166 3.58 -11.72 6.76
N TYR A 167 3.04 -12.43 5.77
CA TYR A 167 3.78 -13.38 4.95
C TYR A 167 4.59 -12.73 3.82
N ASP A 168 4.12 -11.60 3.27
CA ASP A 168 4.69 -10.93 2.10
C ASP A 168 6.17 -10.54 2.28
N PHE A 169 6.59 -10.09 3.47
CA PHE A 169 8.00 -9.79 3.75
C PHE A 169 8.90 -11.03 3.69
N ALA A 170 8.46 -12.15 4.26
CA ALA A 170 9.25 -13.38 4.29
C ALA A 170 9.28 -14.06 2.90
N LEU A 171 8.12 -14.18 2.26
CA LEU A 171 7.93 -14.89 1.00
C LEU A 171 8.61 -14.16 -0.17
N THR A 172 8.38 -12.85 -0.33
CA THR A 172 8.99 -12.09 -1.45
C THR A 172 10.51 -12.06 -1.35
N ARG A 173 11.07 -11.96 -0.13
CA ARG A 173 12.52 -11.90 0.10
C ARG A 173 13.24 -13.19 -0.27
N MET A 174 12.56 -14.34 -0.24
CA MET A 174 13.08 -15.61 -0.81
C MET A 174 13.06 -15.60 -2.34
N GLY A 175 12.03 -15.04 -2.97
CA GLY A 175 11.95 -14.87 -4.44
C GLY A 175 12.89 -13.81 -5.02
N ILE A 176 13.54 -13.00 -4.18
CA ILE A 176 14.52 -11.95 -4.56
C ILE A 176 15.96 -12.41 -4.32
N ARG A 177 16.21 -13.23 -3.28
CA ARG A 177 17.55 -13.70 -2.90
C ARG A 177 17.98 -14.95 -3.68
N LYS A 178 18.98 -14.79 -4.56
CA LYS A 178 19.57 -15.88 -5.35
C LYS A 178 20.30 -16.94 -4.50
N ASP A 179 20.62 -16.60 -3.26
CA ASP A 179 21.22 -17.44 -2.23
C ASP A 179 20.20 -18.32 -1.46
N MET A 180 18.89 -18.14 -1.69
CA MET A 180 17.84 -18.95 -1.06
C MET A 180 17.38 -20.11 -1.96
N PRO A 181 17.08 -21.30 -1.41
CA PRO A 181 16.40 -22.37 -2.16
C PRO A 181 15.01 -21.93 -2.66
N ASP A 182 14.54 -22.47 -3.79
CA ASP A 182 13.18 -22.18 -4.28
C ASP A 182 12.12 -22.74 -3.31
N PHE A 183 11.60 -21.83 -2.50
CA PHE A 183 10.66 -22.10 -1.43
C PHE A 183 9.36 -22.74 -1.93
N ALA A 184 8.93 -22.44 -3.16
CA ALA A 184 7.70 -23.02 -3.69
C ALA A 184 7.80 -24.54 -3.93
N LYS A 185 9.02 -25.06 -4.09
CA LYS A 185 9.26 -26.51 -4.12
C LYS A 185 9.07 -27.10 -2.71
N LYS A 186 9.87 -26.61 -1.75
CA LYS A 186 9.85 -27.07 -0.36
C LYS A 186 8.52 -26.90 0.38
N MET A 187 7.68 -25.93 0.01
CA MET A 187 6.38 -25.73 0.67
C MET A 187 5.24 -26.52 0.01
N LEU A 188 5.42 -26.98 -1.23
CA LEU A 188 4.57 -28.05 -1.81
C LEU A 188 4.98 -29.43 -1.25
N ASP A 189 6.24 -29.61 -0.86
CA ASP A 189 6.71 -30.80 -0.12
C ASP A 189 6.22 -30.83 1.36
N PHE A 190 5.41 -29.85 1.80
CA PHE A 190 5.01 -29.64 3.21
C PHE A 190 3.49 -29.42 3.40
N ILE A 191 2.68 -29.58 2.35
CA ILE A 191 1.20 -29.48 2.35
C ILE A 191 0.61 -30.72 1.67
#